data_AF-S7SX07-F1
#
_entry.id   AF-S7SX07-F1
#
_cell.length_a   1.000
_cell.length_b   1.000
_cell.length_c   1.000
_cell.angle_alpha   90.00
_cell.angle_beta   90.00
_cell.angle_gamma   90.00
#
_symmetry.space_group_name_H-M   'P 1'
#
loop_
_entity.id
_entity.type
_entity.pdbx_description
1 polymer ?
#
loop_
_entity_poly.entity_id
_entity_poly.type
_entity_poly.pdbx_seq_one_letter_code
_entity_poly.pdbx_strand_id
1 'polypeptide(L)' 'MFNRLLIAGDALSTEAGRLWAEFGGTPDMGEAMHSVRKLLEFDIETAICYHGEACRGDIREQLERIVSSMA' A
#
# COMPACT_ATOMS: atom_id res chain seq x y z
N MET A 1 4.97 -0.91 20.96
CA MET A 1 3.59 -0.49 20.65
C MET A 1 3.60 0.03 19.23
N PHE A 2 2.79 -0.52 18.32
CA PHE A 2 2.66 0.04 16.97
C PHE A 2 1.76 1.27 17.06
N ASN A 3 2.20 2.40 16.52
CA ASN A 3 1.38 3.60 16.31
C ASN A 3 1.21 3.80 14.80
N ARG A 4 0.08 4.34 14.34
CA ARG A 4 -0.18 4.61 12.90
C ARG A 4 0.08 3.40 11.98
N LEU A 5 -0.47 2.26 12.36
CA LEU A 5 -0.40 1.02 11.60
C LEU A 5 -1.52 0.97 10.55
N LEU A 6 -1.15 0.81 9.28
CA LEU A 6 -2.07 0.39 8.22
C LEU A 6 -2.09 -1.14 8.14
N ILE A 7 -3.29 -1.72 8.15
CA ILE A 7 -3.50 -3.13 7.76
C ILE A 7 -4.15 -3.09 6.38
N ALA A 8 -3.37 -3.34 5.33
CA ALA A 8 -3.77 -3.17 3.94
C ALA A 8 -4.52 -4.39 3.35
N GLY A 9 -4.42 -5.56 3.99
CA GLY A 9 -4.96 -6.80 3.43
C GLY A 9 -4.31 -7.10 2.08
N ASP A 10 -5.13 -7.42 1.07
CA ASP A 10 -4.71 -7.67 -0.33
C ASP A 10 -4.75 -6.40 -1.21
N ALA A 11 -5.06 -5.22 -0.65
CA ALA A 11 -5.04 -3.99 -1.43
C ALA A 11 -3.60 -3.61 -1.87
N LEU A 12 -2.62 -4.10 -1.11
CA LEU A 12 -1.19 -3.97 -1.35
C LEU A 12 -0.53 -5.29 -0.94
N SER A 13 0.66 -5.56 -1.46
CA SER A 13 1.53 -6.63 -1.02
C SER A 13 2.89 -6.08 -0.59
N THR A 14 3.67 -6.88 0.12
CA THR A 14 5.05 -6.51 0.46
C THR A 14 6.05 -7.52 -0.04
N GLU A 15 7.15 -7.01 -0.59
CA GLU A 15 8.29 -7.82 -1.03
C GLU A 15 9.59 -7.07 -0.71
N ALA A 16 10.51 -7.75 -0.02
CA ALA A 16 11.79 -7.20 0.43
C ALA A 16 11.64 -5.86 1.18
N GLY A 17 10.69 -5.81 2.11
CA GLY A 17 10.39 -4.63 2.92
C GLY A 17 9.78 -3.45 2.15
N ARG A 18 9.29 -3.64 0.93
CA ARG A 18 8.67 -2.58 0.11
C ARG A 18 7.22 -2.91 -0.25
N LEU A 19 6.39 -1.87 -0.33
CA LEU A 19 5.02 -1.98 -0.80
C LEU A 19 4.97 -2.16 -2.32
N TRP A 20 4.04 -2.98 -2.75
CA TRP A 20 3.66 -3.16 -4.14
C TRP A 20 2.14 -3.14 -4.21
N ALA A 21 1.61 -2.73 -5.35
CA ALA A 21 0.20 -2.90 -5.60
C ALA A 21 -0.04 -4.24 -6.29
N GLU A 22 -1.06 -4.95 -5.82
CA GLU A 22 -1.39 -6.28 -6.29
C GLU A 22 -2.64 -6.19 -7.19
N PHE A 23 -2.49 -6.62 -8.44
CA PHE A 23 -3.51 -6.43 -9.48
C PHE A 23 -3.98 -7.72 -10.13
N GLY A 24 -3.47 -8.86 -9.66
CA GLY A 24 -3.89 -10.16 -10.16
C GLY A 24 -5.36 -10.41 -9.79
N GLY A 25 -6.27 -10.28 -10.75
CA GLY A 25 -7.70 -10.54 -10.54
C GLY A 25 -8.51 -9.36 -10.01
N THR A 26 -7.95 -8.15 -9.98
CA THR A 26 -8.66 -6.92 -9.57
C THR A 26 -9.73 -6.53 -10.62
N PRO A 27 -11.04 -6.54 -10.28
CA PRO A 27 -12.11 -6.32 -11.26
C PRO A 27 -12.17 -4.90 -11.83
N ASP A 28 -11.83 -3.91 -10.99
CA ASP A 28 -11.79 -2.49 -11.37
C ASP A 28 -10.46 -1.88 -10.90
N MET A 29 -9.54 -1.76 -11.84
CA MET A 29 -8.23 -1.20 -11.60
C MET A 29 -8.26 0.30 -11.29
N GLY A 30 -9.23 1.03 -11.86
CA GLY A 30 -9.37 2.47 -11.63
C GLY A 30 -9.80 2.76 -10.19
N GLU A 31 -10.82 2.05 -9.72
CA GLU A 31 -11.30 2.18 -8.34
C GLU A 31 -10.29 1.63 -7.32
N ALA A 32 -9.54 0.57 -7.67
CA ALA A 32 -8.46 0.08 -6.83
C ALA A 32 -7.37 1.15 -6.62
N MET A 33 -6.92 1.80 -7.70
CA MET A 33 -5.93 2.88 -7.61
C MET A 33 -6.48 4.13 -6.93
N HIS A 34 -7.76 4.45 -7.13
CA HIS A 34 -8.43 5.51 -6.39
C HIS A 34 -8.46 5.21 -4.88
N SER A 35 -8.69 3.96 -4.51
CA SER A 35 -8.66 3.50 -3.10
C SER A 35 -7.25 3.59 -2.49
N VAL A 36 -6.22 3.14 -3.20
CA VAL A 36 -4.82 3.27 -2.75
C VAL A 36 -4.43 4.74 -2.59
N ARG A 37 -4.88 5.63 -3.47
CA ARG A 37 -4.61 7.08 -3.37
C ARG A 37 -5.16 7.70 -2.08
N LYS A 38 -6.32 7.25 -1.59
CA LYS A 38 -6.90 7.73 -0.31
C LYS A 38 -5.98 7.44 0.87
N LEU A 39 -5.12 6.42 0.79
CA LEU A 39 -4.18 6.10 1.87
C LEU A 39 -3.13 7.20 2.11
N LEU A 40 -2.87 8.07 1.12
CA LEU A 40 -1.93 9.19 1.23
C LEU A 40 -2.40 10.28 2.22
N GLU A 41 -3.69 10.31 2.55
CA GLU A 41 -4.29 11.26 3.50
C GLU A 41 -3.91 10.94 4.95
N PHE A 42 -3.43 9.72 5.23
CA PHE A 42 -3.06 9.28 6.56
C PHE A 42 -1.55 9.38 6.79
N ASP A 43 -1.18 9.70 8.03
CA ASP A 43 0.20 9.52 8.51
C ASP A 43 0.37 8.05 8.88
N ILE A 44 1.12 7.29 8.07
CA ILE A 44 1.29 5.84 8.20
C ILE A 44 2.77 5.55 8.46
N GLU A 45 3.06 4.84 9.55
CA GLU A 45 4.43 4.50 9.95
C GLU A 45 4.79 3.05 9.57
N THR A 46 3.82 2.15 9.67
CA THR A 46 3.98 0.73 9.37
C THR A 46 2.79 0.26 8.54
N ALA A 47 3.04 -0.58 7.55
CA ALA A 47 2.02 -1.26 6.77
C ALA A 47 2.17 -2.78 6.91
N ILE A 48 1.06 -3.48 7.13
CA ILE A 48 1.00 -4.94 7.09
C ILE A 48 0.05 -5.33 5.97
N CYS A 49 0.55 -6.13 5.05
CA CYS A 49 -0.21 -6.71 3.95
C CYS A 49 -0.51 -8.17 4.24
N TYR A 50 -1.51 -8.75 3.58
CA TYR A 50 -1.79 -10.18 3.71
C TYR A 50 -0.64 -11.01 3.12
N HIS A 51 -0.14 -10.61 1.96
CA HIS A 51 1.05 -11.19 1.34
C HIS A 51 2.32 -10.41 1.70
N GLY A 52 3.25 -11.11 2.37
CA GLY A 52 4.59 -10.62 2.68
C GLY A 52 4.83 -10.32 4.15
N GLU A 53 5.73 -9.37 4.41
CA GLU A 53 6.20 -8.96 5.73
C GLU A 53 5.75 -7.54 6.09
N ALA A 54 5.90 -7.14 7.37
CA ALA A 54 5.61 -5.77 7.77
C ALA A 54 6.57 -4.79 7.09
N CYS A 55 6.03 -3.79 6.39
CA CYS A 55 6.80 -2.72 5.76
C CYS A 55 6.88 -1.51 6.70
N ARG A 56 8.06 -0.92 6.81
CA ARG A 56 8.33 0.28 7.61
C ARG A 56 9.24 1.22 6.84
N GLY A 57 9.14 2.50 7.15
CA GLY A 57 9.95 3.55 6.53
C GLY A 57 9.34 4.06 5.23
N ASP A 58 9.28 5.38 5.10
CA ASP A 58 8.88 6.10 3.89
C ASP A 58 7.59 5.57 3.23
N ILE A 59 6.60 5.19 4.05
CA ILE A 59 5.36 4.55 3.56
C ILE A 59 4.62 5.48 2.60
N ARG A 60 4.62 6.78 2.88
CA ARG A 60 4.02 7.78 1.99
C ARG A 60 4.69 7.78 0.62
N GLU A 61 6.02 7.86 0.58
CA GLU A 61 6.81 7.89 -0.65
C GLU A 61 6.62 6.61 -1.47
N GLN A 62 6.50 5.47 -0.78
CA GLN A 62 6.21 4.19 -1.42
C GLN A 62 4.79 4.16 -2.03
N LEU A 63 3.77 4.69 -1.33
CA LEU A 63 2.41 4.83 -1.85
C LEU A 63 2.35 5.82 -3.02
N GLU A 64 3.08 6.94 -2.95
CA GLU A 64 3.17 7.92 -4.04
C GLU A 64 3.78 7.31 -5.30
N ARG A 65 4.85 6.51 -5.15
CA ARG A 65 5.43 5.74 -6.26
C ARG A 65 4.40 4.81 -6.90
N ILE A 66 3.64 4.07 -6.09
CA ILE A 66 2.61 3.15 -6.57
C ILE A 66 1.55 3.91 -7.35
N VAL A 67 1.00 4.98 -6.77
CA VAL A 67 -0.03 5.82 -7.39
C VAL A 67 0.45 6.49 -8.68
N SER A 68 1.73 6.84 -8.76
CA SER A 68 2.32 7.50 -9.95
C SER A 68 2.71 6.52 -11.05
N SER A 69 3.00 5.25 -10.72
CA SER A 69 3.43 4.24 -11.68
C SER A 69 2.32 3.75 -12.62
N MET A 70 1.08 4.15 -12.37
CA MET A 70 -0.12 3.72 -13.13
C MET A 70 -1.04 4.89 -13.51
N ALA A 71 -0.49 6.10 -13.51
CA ALA A 71 -1.12 7.29 -14.06
C ALA A 71 -0.94 7.36 -15.59
#